data_AF-A0A2N5ZQM2-F1
#
_entry.id   AF-A0A2N5ZQM2-F1
#
_cell.length_a   1.000
_cell.length_b   1.000
_cell.length_c   1.000
_cell.angle_alpha   90.00
_cell.angle_beta   90.00
_cell.angle_gamma   90.00
#
_symmetry.space_group_name_H-M   'P 1'
#
loop_
_entity.id
_entity.type
_entity.pdbx_description
1 polymer ?
#
loop_
_entity_poly.entity_id
_entity_poly.type
_entity_poly.pdbx_seq_one_letter_code
_entity_poly.pdbx_strand_id
1 'polypeptide(L)'
;MHKKIPHGHLIFFSIVLVVFTFLVIFNPFLSPLKKKFFVNVERDSANQESISNKEKSLQNKDIEKELALQDQVDKIIFDGELEACDKVDDDYYKRVCVNNVAYEMAKKTGDVSYCKKLDDILVSVEDCEWNVVLNKSLLGNDVTICEEAENQDLRAQCLENFYSNKALKEGEVENCEQINEIIRRNNCIDSFVFENEFLSDISNFECEKFSDKQARNDCALLNEEENIFTKEVCMFFSSNLFVDYCLVNNF
;
A
#
# COMPACT_ATOMS: atom_id res chain seq x y z
N MET A 1 -49.86 17.99 -0.91
CA MET A 1 -48.87 17.75 -1.97
C MET A 1 -47.84 16.75 -1.45
N HIS A 2 -47.98 15.46 -1.79
CA HIS A 2 -47.00 14.44 -1.41
C HIS A 2 -45.93 14.35 -2.49
N LYS A 3 -44.70 14.81 -2.19
CA LYS A 3 -43.53 14.57 -3.04
C LYS A 3 -43.18 13.09 -2.97
N LYS A 4 -43.31 12.37 -4.09
CA LYS A 4 -42.78 11.02 -4.24
C LYS A 4 -41.25 11.10 -4.22
N ILE A 5 -40.63 10.40 -3.27
CA ILE A 5 -39.17 10.24 -3.21
C ILE A 5 -38.78 9.25 -4.33
N PRO A 6 -37.80 9.58 -5.19
CA PRO A 6 -37.37 8.70 -6.26
C PRO A 6 -36.79 7.40 -5.68
N HIS A 7 -37.27 6.25 -6.17
CA HIS A 7 -36.92 4.92 -5.68
C HIS A 7 -35.40 4.63 -5.67
N GLY A 8 -34.61 5.32 -6.49
CA GLY A 8 -33.15 5.17 -6.53
C GLY A 8 -32.43 5.56 -5.22
N HIS A 9 -32.99 6.49 -4.44
CA HIS A 9 -32.35 6.93 -3.20
C HIS A 9 -32.39 5.86 -2.08
N LEU A 10 -33.44 5.03 -2.05
CA LEU A 10 -33.59 3.98 -1.04
C LEU A 10 -32.60 2.82 -1.25
N ILE A 11 -32.29 2.51 -2.52
CA ILE A 11 -31.35 1.44 -2.86
C ILE A 11 -29.92 1.85 -2.49
N PHE A 12 -29.53 3.09 -2.80
CA PHE A 12 -28.21 3.60 -2.48
C PHE A 12 -27.93 3.60 -0.96
N PHE A 13 -28.90 4.06 -0.16
CA PHE A 13 -28.77 4.04 1.30
C PHE A 13 -28.64 2.61 1.86
N SER A 14 -29.34 1.63 1.29
CA SER A 14 -29.25 0.24 1.74
C SER A 14 -27.87 -0.37 1.46
N ILE A 15 -27.26 -0.06 0.31
CA ILE A 15 -25.92 -0.57 -0.06
C ILE A 15 -24.85 0.03 0.85
N VAL A 16 -24.90 1.34 1.09
CA VAL A 16 -23.94 2.03 1.98
C VAL A 16 -24.02 1.46 3.40
N LEU A 17 -25.22 1.15 3.91
CA LEU A 17 -25.40 0.62 5.25
C LEU A 17 -24.82 -0.80 5.39
N VAL A 18 -24.99 -1.65 4.37
CA VAL A 18 -24.43 -3.02 4.35
C VAL A 18 -22.91 -2.99 4.32
N VAL A 19 -22.31 -2.16 3.45
CA VAL A 19 -20.85 -2.01 3.35
C VAL A 19 -20.27 -1.48 4.66
N PHE A 20 -20.92 -0.49 5.29
CA PHE A 20 -20.45 0.08 6.55
C PHE A 20 -20.54 -0.94 7.69
N THR A 21 -21.62 -1.74 7.77
CA THR A 21 -21.70 -2.84 8.75
C THR A 21 -20.65 -3.92 8.49
N PHE A 22 -20.33 -4.21 7.24
CA PHE A 22 -19.29 -5.19 6.91
C PHE A 22 -17.90 -4.69 7.33
N LEU A 23 -17.58 -3.42 7.08
CA LEU A 23 -16.30 -2.83 7.48
C LEU A 23 -16.15 -2.72 9.01
N VAL A 24 -17.23 -2.48 9.75
CA VAL A 24 -17.18 -2.41 11.22
C VAL A 24 -17.08 -3.80 11.86
N ILE A 25 -17.73 -4.83 11.27
CA ILE A 25 -17.73 -6.19 11.82
C ILE A 25 -16.47 -6.97 11.43
N PHE A 26 -15.98 -6.81 10.19
CA PHE A 26 -14.90 -7.62 9.63
C PHE A 26 -13.52 -6.95 9.64
N ASN A 27 -13.36 -5.81 10.31
CA ASN A 27 -12.04 -5.21 10.52
C ASN A 27 -11.59 -5.30 11.99
N PRO A 28 -11.36 -6.52 12.53
CA PRO A 28 -10.82 -6.70 13.88
C PRO A 28 -9.31 -6.38 13.97
N PHE A 29 -8.72 -5.81 12.92
CA PHE A 29 -7.27 -5.68 12.78
C PHE A 29 -6.68 -4.40 13.39
N LEU A 30 -7.51 -3.47 13.88
CA LEU A 30 -7.07 -2.23 14.52
C LEU A 30 -7.44 -2.19 16.01
N SER A 31 -6.84 -3.07 16.82
CA SER A 31 -6.75 -2.98 18.29
C SER A 31 -5.68 -3.95 18.83
N PRO A 32 -5.02 -3.64 19.96
CA PRO A 32 -3.58 -3.50 20.00
C PRO A 32 -2.81 -4.81 20.23
N LEU A 33 -1.62 -4.86 19.63
CA LEU A 33 -0.48 -5.69 20.02
C LEU A 33 -0.07 -5.40 21.47
N LYS A 34 -0.84 -5.91 22.45
CA LYS A 34 -0.38 -6.09 23.84
C LYS A 34 -0.37 -7.58 24.18
N LYS A 35 0.50 -8.35 23.52
CA LYS A 35 0.82 -9.72 23.97
C LYS A 35 1.94 -9.66 25.00
N LYS A 36 1.53 -9.80 26.26
CA LYS A 36 2.39 -10.08 27.42
C LYS A 36 3.25 -11.32 27.14
N PHE A 37 4.56 -11.14 27.05
CA PHE A 37 5.54 -12.21 27.21
C PHE A 37 5.61 -12.58 28.69
N PHE A 38 5.10 -13.74 29.08
CA PHE A 38 5.36 -14.33 30.39
C PHE A 38 6.46 -15.39 30.24
N VAL A 39 7.64 -15.09 30.76
CA VAL A 39 8.72 -16.06 30.94
C VAL A 39 8.54 -16.68 32.33
N ASN A 40 8.27 -17.99 32.40
CA ASN A 40 8.31 -18.75 33.64
C ASN A 40 9.77 -19.07 33.98
N VAL A 41 10.27 -18.49 35.07
CA VAL A 41 11.56 -18.83 35.68
C VAL A 41 11.28 -19.44 37.05
N GLU A 42 11.35 -20.77 37.16
CA GLU A 42 11.47 -21.46 38.45
C GLU A 42 12.92 -21.32 38.92
N ARG A 43 13.12 -20.68 40.08
CA ARG A 43 14.43 -20.60 40.75
C ARG A 43 14.27 -20.70 42.27
N ASP A 44 15.13 -21.53 42.85
CA ASP A 44 15.12 -22.01 44.21
C ASP A 44 15.12 -20.91 45.28
N SER A 45 14.20 -21.07 46.24
CA SER A 45 13.85 -20.16 47.32
C SER A 45 14.70 -20.37 48.56
N ALA A 46 15.44 -19.35 48.99
CA ALA A 46 15.60 -19.00 50.42
C ALA A 46 16.51 -17.79 50.68
N ASN A 47 17.30 -17.31 49.70
CA ASN A 47 18.21 -16.17 49.92
C ASN A 47 18.18 -15.12 48.78
N GLN A 48 17.12 -15.13 47.96
CA GLN A 48 16.99 -14.31 46.74
C GLN A 48 15.85 -13.27 46.80
N GLU A 49 15.16 -13.15 47.95
CA GLU A 49 13.96 -12.30 48.08
C GLU A 49 14.25 -10.80 48.23
N SER A 50 15.41 -10.42 48.79
CA SER A 50 15.74 -9.00 49.01
C SER A 50 16.38 -8.31 47.79
N ILE A 51 17.09 -9.07 46.93
CA ILE A 51 17.65 -8.55 45.67
C ILE A 51 16.56 -8.49 44.59
N SER A 52 15.65 -9.47 44.56
CA SER A 52 14.57 -9.54 43.56
C SER A 52 13.58 -8.36 43.65
N ASN A 53 13.29 -7.84 44.84
CA ASN A 53 12.33 -6.74 45.00
C ASN A 53 12.89 -5.38 44.56
N LYS A 54 14.20 -5.15 44.71
CA LYS A 54 14.84 -3.90 44.24
C LYS A 54 14.97 -3.88 42.72
N GLU A 55 15.35 -4.99 42.11
CA GLU A 55 15.44 -5.13 40.64
C GLU A 55 14.06 -4.98 39.96
N LYS A 56 13.00 -5.62 40.49
CA LYS A 56 11.63 -5.43 39.99
C LYS A 56 11.15 -3.98 40.10
N SER A 57 11.51 -3.27 41.18
CA SER A 57 11.12 -1.86 41.35
C SER A 57 11.81 -0.91 40.37
N LEU A 58 13.05 -1.23 39.95
CA LEU A 58 13.78 -0.44 38.96
C LEU A 58 13.22 -0.71 37.56
N GLN A 59 12.97 -1.98 37.23
CA GLN A 59 12.40 -2.38 35.95
C GLN A 59 11.01 -1.78 35.70
N ASN A 60 10.17 -1.66 36.74
CA ASN A 60 8.86 -1.01 36.61
C ASN A 60 8.96 0.49 36.29
N LYS A 61 9.96 1.19 36.84
CA LYS A 61 10.16 2.62 36.56
C LYS A 61 10.59 2.85 35.11
N ASP A 62 11.43 1.97 34.57
CA ASP A 62 11.84 2.05 33.17
C ASP A 62 10.65 1.81 32.23
N ILE A 63 9.77 0.86 32.56
CA ILE A 63 8.54 0.59 31.79
C ILE A 63 7.58 1.79 31.85
N GLU A 64 7.34 2.37 33.03
CA GLU A 64 6.45 3.54 33.17
C GLU A 64 6.98 4.74 32.37
N LYS A 65 8.30 4.95 32.37
CA LYS A 65 8.94 6.00 31.56
C LYS A 65 8.77 5.74 30.07
N GLU A 66 9.01 4.51 29.61
CA GLU A 66 8.84 4.11 28.22
C GLU A 66 7.40 4.32 27.72
N LEU A 67 6.40 3.91 28.52
CA LEU A 67 4.99 4.10 28.20
C LEU A 67 4.63 5.60 28.11
N ALA A 68 5.17 6.43 29.00
CA ALA A 68 4.95 7.87 28.95
C ALA A 68 5.55 8.51 27.67
N LEU A 69 6.71 8.02 27.21
CA LEU A 69 7.31 8.46 25.94
C LEU A 69 6.47 8.03 24.73
N GLN A 70 5.95 6.80 24.73
CA GLN A 70 5.03 6.31 23.69
C GLN A 70 3.77 7.17 23.62
N ASP A 71 3.10 7.39 24.75
CA ASP A 71 1.88 8.22 24.82
C ASP A 71 2.15 9.67 24.37
N GLN A 72 3.32 10.22 24.69
CA GLN A 72 3.74 11.55 24.24
C GLN A 72 3.92 11.59 22.72
N VAL A 73 4.66 10.64 22.14
CA VAL A 73 4.91 10.57 20.70
C VAL A 73 3.63 10.31 19.92
N ASP A 74 2.78 9.40 20.37
CA ASP A 74 1.49 9.10 19.74
C ASP A 74 0.61 10.35 19.64
N LYS A 75 0.58 11.15 20.71
CA LYS A 75 -0.17 12.42 20.71
C LYS A 75 0.39 13.41 19.70
N ILE A 76 1.72 13.57 19.64
CA ILE A 76 2.36 14.49 18.68
C ILE A 76 2.10 14.03 17.23
N ILE A 77 2.20 12.73 16.96
CA ILE A 77 1.91 12.14 15.64
C ILE A 77 0.46 12.42 15.25
N PHE A 78 -0.48 12.23 16.18
CA PHE A 78 -1.89 12.51 15.96
C PHE A 78 -2.17 13.98 15.64
N ASP A 79 -1.52 14.90 16.36
CA ASP A 79 -1.68 16.34 16.17
C ASP A 79 -0.99 16.84 14.88
N GLY A 80 0.03 16.11 14.38
CA GLY A 80 0.75 16.42 13.14
C GLY A 80 1.73 17.60 13.25
N GLU A 81 2.14 17.97 14.47
CA GLU A 81 3.03 19.10 14.74
C GLU A 81 4.50 18.68 14.70
N LEU A 82 5.16 18.83 13.55
CA LEU A 82 6.56 18.38 13.36
C LEU A 82 7.52 19.01 14.38
N GLU A 83 7.34 20.29 14.70
CA GLU A 83 8.17 21.01 15.68
C GLU A 83 7.98 20.48 17.12
N ALA A 84 6.83 19.84 17.42
CA ALA A 84 6.61 19.27 18.74
C ALA A 84 7.47 18.03 18.98
N CYS A 85 7.95 17.35 17.93
CA CYS A 85 8.90 16.25 18.05
C CYS A 85 10.24 16.67 18.67
N ASP A 86 10.62 17.96 18.60
CA ASP A 86 11.83 18.45 19.24
C ASP A 86 11.77 18.44 20.78
N LYS A 87 10.57 18.29 21.35
CA LYS A 87 10.33 18.20 22.80
C LYS A 87 10.39 16.76 23.33
N VAL A 88 10.70 15.78 22.48
CA VAL A 88 10.86 14.38 22.87
C VAL A 88 12.32 14.18 23.30
N ASP A 89 12.52 13.85 24.57
CA ASP A 89 13.86 13.79 25.19
C ASP A 89 14.69 12.59 24.73
N ASP A 90 14.04 11.50 24.31
CA ASP A 90 14.73 10.29 23.86
C ASP A 90 14.97 10.31 22.34
N ASP A 91 16.23 10.12 21.93
CA ASP A 91 16.66 10.22 20.52
C ASP A 91 16.00 9.18 19.61
N TYR A 92 15.70 7.98 20.12
CA TYR A 92 15.00 6.97 19.34
C TYR A 92 13.54 7.40 19.13
N TYR A 93 12.84 7.75 20.20
CA TYR A 93 11.45 8.21 20.12
C TYR A 93 11.28 9.50 19.31
N LYS A 94 12.26 10.41 19.39
CA LYS A 94 12.29 11.62 18.57
C LYS A 94 12.37 11.29 17.08
N ARG A 95 13.22 10.34 16.67
CA ARG A 95 13.28 9.88 15.27
C ARG A 95 11.99 9.21 14.83
N VAL A 96 11.37 8.37 15.67
CA VAL A 96 10.07 7.77 15.37
C VAL A 96 9.02 8.88 15.15
N CYS A 97 8.98 9.88 16.02
CA CYS A 97 8.08 11.02 15.92
C CYS A 97 8.27 11.78 14.60
N VAL A 98 9.50 12.21 14.29
CA VAL A 98 9.81 12.99 13.08
C VAL A 98 9.44 12.23 11.81
N ASN A 99 9.84 10.95 11.70
CA ASN A 99 9.54 10.16 10.50
C ASN A 99 8.03 9.98 10.28
N ASN A 100 7.27 9.66 11.33
CA ASN A 100 5.82 9.47 11.20
C ASN A 100 5.10 10.78 10.86
N VAL A 101 5.41 11.88 11.56
CA VAL A 101 4.77 13.18 11.29
C VAL A 101 5.12 13.67 9.88
N ALA A 102 6.39 13.60 9.48
CA ALA A 102 6.83 14.04 8.16
C ALA A 102 6.17 13.21 7.04
N TYR A 103 6.14 11.88 7.17
CA TYR A 103 5.52 11.01 6.17
C TYR A 103 4.01 11.27 6.02
N GLU A 104 3.27 11.38 7.13
CA GLU A 104 1.84 11.69 7.08
C GLU A 104 1.55 13.09 6.54
N MET A 105 2.38 14.09 6.88
CA MET A 105 2.28 15.42 6.30
C MET A 105 2.54 15.39 4.79
N ALA A 106 3.55 14.67 4.33
CA ALA A 106 3.87 14.51 2.90
C ALA A 106 2.67 13.93 2.14
N LYS A 107 2.09 12.83 2.65
CA LYS A 107 0.91 12.18 2.06
C LYS A 107 -0.32 13.08 2.05
N LYS A 108 -0.60 13.75 3.17
CA LYS A 108 -1.80 14.59 3.32
C LYS A 108 -1.76 15.85 2.46
N THR A 109 -0.58 16.45 2.32
CA THR A 109 -0.41 17.73 1.62
C THR A 109 0.01 17.56 0.17
N GLY A 110 0.58 16.41 -0.20
CA GLY A 110 1.21 16.24 -1.51
C GLY A 110 2.54 16.99 -1.64
N ASP A 111 3.18 17.37 -0.53
CA ASP A 111 4.43 18.14 -0.52
C ASP A 111 5.64 17.22 -0.24
N VAL A 112 6.43 16.98 -1.28
CA VAL A 112 7.64 16.14 -1.24
C VAL A 112 8.73 16.70 -0.32
N SER A 113 8.70 17.98 0.03
CA SER A 113 9.69 18.57 0.93
C SER A 113 9.64 17.97 2.34
N TYR A 114 8.50 17.41 2.75
CA TYR A 114 8.39 16.65 3.99
C TYR A 114 9.14 15.31 3.92
N CYS A 115 9.24 14.65 2.75
CA CYS A 115 10.02 13.43 2.60
C CYS A 115 11.51 13.65 2.89
N LYS A 116 12.03 14.85 2.62
CA LYS A 116 13.42 15.24 2.95
C LYS A 116 13.69 15.36 4.46
N LYS A 117 12.66 15.24 5.30
CA LYS A 117 12.80 15.24 6.78
C LYS A 117 12.98 13.84 7.36
N LEU A 118 12.80 12.79 6.55
CA LEU A 118 13.00 11.41 6.96
C LEU A 118 14.48 11.12 7.20
N ASP A 119 14.78 10.17 8.08
CA ASP A 119 16.15 9.76 8.39
C ASP A 119 16.69 8.65 7.50
N ASP A 120 15.88 8.18 6.54
CA ASP A 120 16.19 7.10 5.60
C ASP A 120 16.47 5.73 6.28
N ILE A 121 16.08 5.58 7.55
CA ILE A 121 16.25 4.34 8.33
C ILE A 121 14.91 3.62 8.50
N LEU A 122 13.87 4.35 8.95
CA LEU A 122 12.55 3.76 9.20
C LEU A 122 11.69 3.72 7.94
N VAL A 123 11.80 4.77 7.12
CA VAL A 123 11.13 4.92 5.83
C VAL A 123 12.14 5.57 4.90
N SER A 124 12.32 5.00 3.71
CA SER A 124 13.25 5.60 2.76
C SER A 124 12.68 6.91 2.20
N VAL A 125 13.56 7.87 1.92
CA VAL A 125 13.16 9.14 1.29
C VAL A 125 12.56 8.87 -0.09
N GLU A 126 13.13 7.91 -0.82
CA GLU A 126 12.68 7.50 -2.16
C GLU A 126 11.26 6.92 -2.13
N ASP A 127 10.95 6.01 -1.21
CA ASP A 127 9.61 5.44 -1.07
C ASP A 127 8.58 6.51 -0.69
N CYS A 128 8.96 7.48 0.15
CA CYS A 128 8.09 8.61 0.48
C CYS A 128 7.79 9.46 -0.76
N GLU A 129 8.82 9.87 -1.51
CA GLU A 129 8.66 10.68 -2.71
C GLU A 129 7.81 9.96 -3.76
N TRP A 130 8.07 8.68 -3.97
CA TRP A 130 7.28 7.81 -4.83
C TRP A 130 5.79 7.90 -4.53
N ASN A 131 5.43 7.60 -3.28
CA ASN A 131 4.05 7.56 -2.84
C ASN A 131 3.37 8.92 -2.94
N VAL A 132 4.09 10.00 -2.63
CA VAL A 132 3.55 11.37 -2.68
C VAL A 132 3.30 11.80 -4.12
N VAL A 133 4.31 11.69 -4.98
CA VAL A 133 4.25 12.13 -6.37
C VAL A 133 3.22 11.34 -7.16
N LEU A 134 3.21 10.00 -7.01
CA LEU A 134 2.25 9.15 -7.71
C LEU A 134 0.80 9.42 -7.28
N ASN A 135 0.52 9.44 -5.97
CA ASN A 135 -0.85 9.67 -5.51
C ASN A 135 -1.34 11.06 -5.94
N LYS A 136 -0.48 12.07 -5.86
CA LYS A 136 -0.82 13.44 -6.25
C LYS A 136 -1.07 13.54 -7.77
N SER A 137 -0.28 12.87 -8.61
CA SER A 137 -0.49 12.85 -10.06
C SER A 137 -1.81 12.17 -10.44
N LEU A 138 -2.11 11.01 -9.84
CA LEU A 138 -3.33 10.25 -10.10
C LEU A 138 -4.60 10.98 -9.62
N LEU A 139 -4.59 11.55 -8.40
CA LEU A 139 -5.73 12.28 -7.85
C LEU A 139 -5.97 13.61 -8.59
N GLY A 140 -4.90 14.30 -8.97
CA GLY A 140 -4.97 15.54 -9.73
C GLY A 140 -5.25 15.35 -11.23
N ASN A 141 -5.09 14.12 -11.74
CA ASN A 141 -5.06 13.82 -13.16
C ASN A 141 -4.06 14.73 -13.93
N ASP A 142 -2.89 14.96 -13.33
CA ASP A 142 -1.87 15.87 -13.84
C ASP A 142 -0.50 15.18 -13.88
N VAL A 143 -0.06 14.84 -15.09
CA VAL A 143 1.22 14.16 -15.33
C VAL A 143 2.42 15.05 -15.02
N THR A 144 2.25 16.38 -15.05
CA THR A 144 3.36 17.32 -14.81
C THR A 144 3.87 17.23 -13.37
N ILE A 145 3.06 16.70 -12.46
CA ILE A 145 3.45 16.39 -11.07
C ILE A 145 4.60 15.37 -11.02
N CYS A 146 4.68 14.44 -11.98
CA CYS A 146 5.79 13.49 -12.03
C CYS A 146 7.17 14.19 -12.18
N GLU A 147 7.20 15.41 -12.73
CA GLU A 147 8.43 16.20 -12.86
C GLU A 147 8.95 16.73 -11.52
N GLU A 148 8.13 16.71 -10.46
CA GLU A 148 8.54 17.06 -9.09
C GLU A 148 9.50 16.01 -8.49
N ALA A 149 9.54 14.79 -9.04
CA ALA A 149 10.49 13.76 -8.60
C ALA A 149 11.92 14.09 -9.06
N GLU A 150 12.85 14.18 -8.12
CA GLU A 150 14.27 14.45 -8.39
C GLU A 150 14.98 13.23 -9.01
N ASN A 151 14.61 12.03 -8.57
CA ASN A 151 15.14 10.76 -9.08
C ASN A 151 14.50 10.43 -10.45
N GLN A 152 15.34 10.17 -11.46
CA GLN A 152 14.90 9.89 -12.83
C GLN A 152 14.12 8.58 -12.95
N ASP A 153 14.50 7.55 -12.20
CA ASP A 153 13.80 6.26 -12.18
C ASP A 153 12.42 6.40 -11.54
N LEU A 154 12.30 7.18 -10.46
CA LEU A 154 11.01 7.51 -9.86
C LEU A 154 10.10 8.28 -10.82
N ARG A 155 10.67 9.27 -11.52
CA ARG A 155 9.94 10.02 -12.53
C ARG A 155 9.43 9.10 -13.63
N ALA A 156 10.27 8.22 -14.16
CA ALA A 156 9.88 7.26 -15.19
C ALA A 156 8.77 6.32 -14.70
N GLN A 157 8.89 5.80 -13.47
CA GLN A 157 7.85 4.98 -12.86
C GLN A 157 6.54 5.77 -12.68
N CYS A 158 6.60 7.05 -12.34
CA CYS A 158 5.41 7.88 -12.13
C CYS A 158 4.67 8.08 -13.44
N LEU A 159 5.41 8.42 -14.51
CA LEU A 159 4.85 8.57 -15.85
C LEU A 159 4.19 7.28 -16.34
N GLU A 160 4.87 6.14 -16.18
CA GLU A 160 4.34 4.82 -16.51
C GLU A 160 3.04 4.55 -15.76
N ASN A 161 3.04 4.67 -14.43
CA ASN A 161 1.84 4.40 -13.63
C ASN A 161 0.71 5.37 -13.94
N PHE A 162 1.01 6.66 -14.18
CA PHE A 162 0.01 7.66 -14.57
C PHE A 162 -0.69 7.25 -15.87
N TYR A 163 0.07 6.98 -16.93
CA TYR A 163 -0.50 6.64 -18.23
C TYR A 163 -1.18 5.27 -18.25
N SER A 164 -0.66 4.27 -17.54
CA SER A 164 -1.32 2.97 -17.38
C SER A 164 -2.67 3.11 -16.67
N ASN A 165 -2.72 3.82 -15.53
CA ASN A 165 -3.97 4.05 -14.82
C ASN A 165 -4.97 4.86 -15.66
N LYS A 166 -4.47 5.85 -16.40
CA LYS A 166 -5.30 6.66 -17.29
C LYS A 166 -5.90 5.81 -18.42
N ALA A 167 -5.09 4.97 -19.07
CA ALA A 167 -5.53 4.03 -20.09
C ALA A 167 -6.65 3.11 -19.57
N LEU A 168 -6.42 2.46 -18.42
CA LEU A 168 -7.41 1.57 -17.79
C LEU A 168 -8.70 2.31 -17.39
N LYS A 169 -8.58 3.50 -16.81
CA LYS A 169 -9.73 4.28 -16.33
C LYS A 169 -10.58 4.86 -17.46
N GLU A 170 -9.94 5.30 -18.54
CA GLU A 170 -10.62 5.93 -19.69
C GLU A 170 -11.00 4.93 -20.77
N GLY A 171 -10.43 3.71 -20.77
CA GLY A 171 -10.67 2.71 -21.80
C GLY A 171 -9.91 3.00 -23.10
N GLU A 172 -8.80 3.75 -23.03
CA GLU A 172 -8.05 4.25 -24.19
C GLU A 172 -6.59 3.78 -24.14
N VAL A 173 -6.24 2.74 -24.90
CA VAL A 173 -4.89 2.15 -24.95
C VAL A 173 -3.84 3.13 -25.48
N GLU A 174 -4.25 4.12 -26.27
CA GLU A 174 -3.39 5.15 -26.85
C GLU A 174 -2.71 6.01 -25.77
N ASN A 175 -3.25 6.06 -24.55
CA ASN A 175 -2.58 6.70 -23.42
C ASN A 175 -1.22 6.02 -23.11
N CYS A 176 -1.06 4.72 -23.37
CA CYS A 176 0.22 4.01 -23.20
C CYS A 176 1.32 4.49 -24.17
N GLU A 177 0.95 5.08 -25.31
CA GLU A 177 1.94 5.58 -26.29
C GLU A 177 2.72 6.80 -25.79
N GLN A 178 2.27 7.43 -24.71
CA GLN A 178 2.98 8.53 -24.06
C GLN A 178 4.19 8.05 -23.24
N ILE A 179 4.35 6.74 -23.05
CA ILE A 179 5.50 6.15 -22.35
C ILE A 179 6.66 5.96 -23.34
N ASN A 180 7.75 6.69 -23.11
CA ASN A 180 8.90 6.71 -24.01
C ASN A 180 9.64 5.37 -24.10
N GLU A 181 9.78 4.66 -22.98
CA GLU A 181 10.52 3.40 -22.94
C GLU A 181 9.66 2.25 -23.47
N ILE A 182 10.15 1.56 -24.50
CA ILE A 182 9.42 0.51 -25.23
C ILE A 182 8.94 -0.60 -24.28
N ILE A 183 9.80 -1.05 -23.36
CA ILE A 183 9.47 -2.15 -22.43
C ILE A 183 8.29 -1.75 -21.54
N ARG A 184 8.35 -0.57 -20.91
CA ARG A 184 7.28 -0.05 -20.03
C ARG A 184 5.98 0.22 -20.79
N ARG A 185 6.08 0.76 -22.00
CA ARG A 185 4.92 0.94 -22.87
C ARG A 185 4.25 -0.38 -23.21
N ASN A 186 5.02 -1.41 -23.56
CA ASN A 186 4.47 -2.74 -23.81
C ASN A 186 3.79 -3.29 -22.56
N ASN A 187 4.38 -3.11 -21.37
CA ASN A 187 3.74 -3.51 -20.11
C ASN A 187 2.39 -2.79 -19.88
N CYS A 188 2.32 -1.49 -20.19
CA CYS A 188 1.07 -0.70 -20.13
C CYS A 188 0.01 -1.26 -21.08
N ILE A 189 0.38 -1.47 -22.35
CA ILE A 189 -0.51 -2.03 -23.38
C ILE A 189 -1.00 -3.41 -22.96
N ASP A 190 -0.10 -4.27 -22.51
CA ASP A 190 -0.44 -5.64 -22.15
C ASP A 190 -1.31 -5.69 -20.91
N SER A 191 -1.07 -4.84 -19.92
CA SER A 191 -1.94 -4.72 -18.74
C SER A 191 -3.34 -4.23 -19.15
N PHE A 192 -3.42 -3.24 -20.05
CA PHE A 192 -4.70 -2.76 -20.58
C PHE A 192 -5.47 -3.85 -21.32
N VAL A 193 -4.80 -4.54 -22.24
CA VAL A 193 -5.36 -5.62 -23.06
C VAL A 193 -5.78 -6.79 -22.16
N PHE A 194 -4.97 -7.12 -21.15
CA PHE A 194 -5.29 -8.17 -20.19
C PHE A 194 -6.61 -7.86 -19.45
N GLU A 195 -6.68 -6.70 -18.82
CA GLU A 195 -7.81 -6.31 -17.96
C GLU A 195 -9.10 -6.02 -18.74
N ASN A 196 -9.02 -5.31 -19.87
CA ASN A 196 -10.22 -4.85 -20.58
C ASN A 196 -10.69 -5.78 -21.68
N GLU A 197 -9.79 -6.56 -22.30
CA GLU A 197 -10.13 -7.39 -23.45
C GLU A 197 -10.06 -8.88 -23.11
N PHE A 198 -8.90 -9.36 -22.65
CA PHE A 198 -8.68 -10.79 -22.39
C PHE A 198 -9.60 -11.33 -21.29
N LEU A 199 -9.67 -10.68 -20.12
CA LEU A 199 -10.55 -11.13 -19.03
C LEU A 199 -12.04 -11.09 -19.39
N SER A 200 -12.42 -10.32 -20.42
CA SER A 200 -13.81 -10.22 -20.87
C SER A 200 -14.25 -11.36 -21.78
N ASP A 201 -13.32 -11.98 -22.53
CA ASP A 201 -13.59 -13.03 -23.51
C ASP A 201 -12.39 -13.97 -23.69
N ILE A 202 -11.96 -14.60 -22.60
CA ILE A 202 -10.78 -15.47 -22.55
C ILE A 202 -10.79 -16.50 -23.70
N SER A 203 -11.92 -17.18 -23.92
CA SER A 203 -12.02 -18.30 -24.87
C SER A 203 -11.86 -17.93 -26.34
N ASN A 204 -12.14 -16.68 -26.72
CA ASN A 204 -12.02 -16.24 -28.11
C ASN A 204 -10.94 -15.15 -28.28
N PHE A 205 -10.15 -14.91 -27.23
CA PHE A 205 -9.18 -13.83 -27.24
C PHE A 205 -8.02 -14.09 -28.22
N GLU A 206 -7.69 -13.09 -29.02
CA GLU A 206 -6.58 -13.12 -29.98
C GLU A 206 -5.25 -12.78 -29.27
N CYS A 207 -4.46 -13.79 -28.92
CA CYS A 207 -3.21 -13.61 -28.17
C CYS A 207 -2.23 -12.62 -28.81
N GLU A 208 -2.23 -12.46 -30.13
CA GLU A 208 -1.37 -11.49 -30.85
C GLU A 208 -1.59 -10.03 -30.46
N LYS A 209 -2.68 -9.71 -29.74
CA LYS A 209 -2.92 -8.38 -29.18
C LYS A 209 -1.95 -8.01 -28.05
N PHE A 210 -1.35 -8.99 -27.37
CA PHE A 210 -0.26 -8.71 -26.45
C PHE A 210 1.00 -8.29 -27.21
N SER A 211 1.63 -7.22 -26.76
CA SER A 211 2.87 -6.63 -27.26
C SER A 211 4.09 -7.44 -26.82
N ASP A 212 4.11 -7.95 -25.59
CA ASP A 212 5.18 -8.81 -25.09
C ASP A 212 5.09 -10.25 -25.60
N LYS A 213 6.25 -10.83 -25.94
CA LYS A 213 6.31 -12.19 -26.48
C LYS A 213 5.97 -13.25 -25.44
N GLN A 214 6.36 -13.07 -24.18
CA GLN A 214 6.05 -14.02 -23.11
C GLN A 214 4.54 -14.00 -22.83
N ALA A 215 3.93 -12.82 -22.74
CA ALA A 215 2.47 -12.68 -22.60
C ALA A 215 1.71 -13.36 -23.75
N ARG A 216 2.15 -13.22 -25.01
CA ARG A 216 1.58 -13.95 -26.15
C ARG A 216 1.67 -15.47 -25.98
N ASN A 217 2.83 -15.98 -25.56
CA ASN A 217 3.03 -17.42 -25.38
C ASN A 217 2.19 -17.98 -24.23
N ASP A 218 2.12 -17.26 -23.11
CA ASP A 218 1.32 -17.67 -21.94
C ASP A 218 -0.18 -17.68 -22.28
N CYS A 219 -0.65 -16.67 -23.03
CA CYS A 219 -2.00 -16.65 -23.59
C CYS A 219 -2.27 -17.86 -24.50
N ALA A 220 -1.35 -18.17 -25.41
CA ALA A 220 -1.51 -19.30 -26.33
C ALA A 220 -1.57 -20.64 -25.58
N LEU A 221 -0.71 -20.82 -24.56
CA LEU A 221 -0.72 -22.00 -23.70
C LEU A 221 -2.08 -22.18 -23.02
N LEU A 222 -2.67 -21.10 -22.52
CA LEU A 222 -3.98 -21.16 -21.88
C LEU A 222 -5.10 -21.53 -22.88
N ASN A 223 -5.04 -21.00 -24.10
CA ASN A 223 -6.02 -21.30 -25.15
C ASN A 223 -5.94 -22.78 -25.61
N GLU A 224 -4.75 -23.39 -25.59
CA GLU A 224 -4.56 -24.81 -25.93
C GLU A 224 -5.18 -25.75 -24.89
N GLU A 225 -5.16 -25.38 -23.61
CA GLU A 225 -5.68 -26.16 -22.47
C GLU A 225 -7.19 -25.91 -22.21
N GLU A 226 -7.94 -25.54 -23.25
CA GLU A 226 -9.38 -25.24 -23.18
C GLU A 226 -9.75 -24.21 -22.08
N ASN A 227 -8.86 -23.26 -21.79
CA ASN A 227 -9.01 -22.25 -20.73
C ASN A 227 -9.06 -22.82 -19.30
N ILE A 228 -8.47 -23.99 -19.07
CA ILE A 228 -8.39 -24.59 -17.75
C ILE A 228 -7.17 -24.04 -17.02
N PHE A 229 -7.39 -23.08 -16.12
CA PHE A 229 -6.37 -22.67 -15.16
C PHE A 229 -6.20 -23.78 -14.12
N THR A 230 -5.16 -24.61 -14.29
CA THR A 230 -4.70 -25.53 -13.26
C THR A 230 -3.43 -24.99 -12.62
N LYS A 231 -3.18 -25.42 -11.39
CA LYS A 231 -1.89 -25.18 -10.72
C LYS A 231 -0.71 -25.63 -11.58
N GLU A 232 -0.86 -26.72 -12.33
CA GLU A 232 0.15 -27.22 -13.25
C GLU A 232 0.43 -26.23 -14.39
N VAL A 233 -0.61 -25.70 -15.04
CA VAL A 233 -0.47 -24.70 -16.12
C VAL A 233 0.16 -23.41 -15.59
N CYS A 234 -0.25 -22.96 -14.41
CA CYS A 234 0.29 -21.74 -13.78
C CYS A 234 1.80 -21.78 -13.55
N MET A 235 2.41 -22.96 -13.36
CA MET A 235 3.87 -23.09 -13.20
C MET A 235 4.65 -22.85 -14.49
N PHE A 236 3.99 -22.88 -15.65
CA PHE A 236 4.60 -22.67 -16.95
C PHE A 236 4.51 -21.23 -17.45
N PHE A 237 3.67 -20.40 -16.81
CA PHE A 237 3.60 -18.98 -17.14
C PHE A 237 4.89 -18.26 -16.78
N SER A 238 5.29 -17.35 -17.66
CA SER A 238 6.58 -16.65 -17.61
C SER A 238 6.43 -15.15 -17.53
N SER A 239 5.31 -14.61 -18.02
CA SER A 239 4.93 -13.21 -17.88
C SER A 239 4.29 -12.95 -16.52
N ASN A 240 4.59 -11.78 -15.95
CA ASN A 240 4.05 -11.39 -14.65
C ASN A 240 2.52 -11.33 -14.65
N LEU A 241 1.89 -10.90 -15.76
CA LEU A 241 0.42 -10.80 -15.87
C LEU A 241 -0.28 -12.14 -15.59
N PHE A 242 0.17 -13.21 -16.24
CA PHE A 242 -0.45 -14.52 -16.10
C PHE A 242 -0.06 -15.19 -14.77
N VAL A 243 1.16 -14.96 -14.28
CA VAL A 243 1.59 -15.42 -12.95
C VAL A 243 0.73 -14.79 -11.86
N ASP A 244 0.55 -13.47 -11.89
CA ASP A 244 -0.25 -12.73 -10.90
C ASP A 244 -1.71 -13.17 -10.93
N TYR A 245 -2.28 -13.34 -12.12
CA TYR A 245 -3.64 -13.85 -12.28
C TYR A 245 -3.82 -15.24 -11.66
N CYS A 246 -2.85 -16.14 -11.86
CA CYS A 246 -2.85 -17.46 -11.24
C CYS A 246 -2.80 -17.41 -9.71
N LEU A 247 -1.94 -16.55 -9.15
CA LEU A 247 -1.77 -16.41 -7.71
C LEU A 247 -3.04 -15.87 -7.03
N VAL A 248 -3.73 -14.92 -7.66
CA VAL A 248 -4.94 -14.29 -7.10
C VAL A 248 -6.13 -15.26 -7.08
N ASN A 249 -6.27 -16.08 -8.12
CA ASN A 249 -7.45 -16.94 -8.29
C ASN A 249 -7.35 -18.30 -7.59
N ASN A 250 -6.24 -18.60 -6.90
CA ASN A 250 -6.04 -19.79 -6.06
C ASN A 250 -6.39 -21.13 -6.76
N PHE A 251 -5.89 -21.31 -7.99
CA PHE A 251 -6.00 -22.58 -8.72
C PHE A 251 -5.05 -23.67 -8.20
#